data_AF-A0A3S3RDF8-F1
#
_entry.id   AF-A0A3S3RDF8-F1
#
_cell.length_a   1.000
_cell.length_b   1.000
_cell.length_c   1.000
_cell.angle_alpha   90.00
_cell.angle_beta   90.00
_cell.angle_gamma   90.00
#
_symmetry.space_group_name_H-M   'P 1'
#
loop_
_entity.id
_entity.type
_entity.pdbx_description
1 polymer ?
#
loop_
_entity_poly.entity_id
_entity_poly.type
_entity_poly.pdbx_seq_one_letter_code
_entity_poly.pdbx_strand_id
1 'polypeptide(L)'
;MNEDYIFLNSLETVKECYVTQAENFSNRPQKYSLWHVAFADHSVQTSNHDVWKANRNLIISKFSSLGMGKSDFESKIHEVCDLLISNVDKRNGQVFDMHLLLSNFSSNIISMMLFSKMFEYNDPLYIELRAQSTNFFRACNHLNGILYGNVFRLYLMIERKSYALIKKMNREFLEFGMKILNERICHKDSGAEDDCDDLFDCYLKRMEHDKNLFDSKYNSL
;
A
#
# COMPACT_ATOMS: atom_id res chain seq x y z
N MET A 1 32.95 -0.56 -8.26
CA MET A 1 32.62 -0.83 -6.85
C MET A 1 31.95 -2.17 -6.82
N ASN A 2 32.60 -3.17 -6.22
CA ASN A 2 31.99 -4.49 -6.04
C ASN A 2 31.03 -4.38 -4.84
N GLU A 3 29.81 -4.86 -5.04
CA GLU A 3 28.83 -5.06 -3.97
C GLU A 3 28.87 -6.54 -3.62
N ASP A 4 28.99 -6.86 -2.33
CA ASP A 4 28.97 -8.25 -1.86
C ASP A 4 27.52 -8.65 -1.53
N TYR A 5 27.13 -9.84 -1.99
CA TYR A 5 25.80 -10.40 -1.78
C TYR A 5 25.89 -11.66 -0.93
N ILE A 6 25.13 -11.71 0.16
CA ILE A 6 25.08 -12.86 1.08
C ILE A 6 23.72 -13.53 0.95
N PHE A 7 23.71 -14.83 0.69
CA PHE A 7 22.49 -15.64 0.58
C PHE A 7 22.31 -16.50 1.84
N LEU A 8 21.20 -16.28 2.54
CA LEU A 8 20.83 -17.06 3.73
C LEU A 8 20.03 -18.29 3.28
N ASN A 9 20.64 -19.48 3.36
CA ASN A 9 20.08 -20.71 2.79
C ASN A 9 19.62 -21.75 3.83
N SER A 10 19.52 -21.39 5.11
CA SER A 10 19.05 -22.29 6.16
C SER A 10 18.10 -21.57 7.12
N LEU A 11 17.17 -22.32 7.73
CA LEU A 11 16.27 -21.75 8.73
C LEU A 11 17.03 -21.17 9.93
N GLU A 12 18.13 -21.81 10.32
CA GLU A 12 18.99 -21.36 11.42
C GLU A 12 19.59 -19.99 11.11
N THR A 13 20.26 -19.85 9.96
CA THR A 13 20.86 -18.57 9.55
C THR A 13 19.82 -17.49 9.30
N VAL A 14 18.65 -17.82 8.75
CA VAL A 14 17.53 -16.87 8.59
C VAL A 14 17.04 -16.38 9.95
N LYS A 15 16.88 -17.26 10.94
CA LYS A 15 16.47 -16.88 12.31
C LYS A 15 17.55 -16.06 13.00
N GLU A 16 18.81 -16.44 12.88
CA GLU A 16 19.91 -15.70 13.46
C GLU A 16 19.95 -14.25 12.95
N CYS A 17 19.87 -14.05 11.64
CA CYS A 17 19.89 -12.72 11.04
C CYS A 17 18.62 -11.92 11.35
N TYR A 18 17.42 -12.46 11.10
CA TYR A 18 16.17 -11.69 11.15
C TYR A 18 15.45 -11.68 12.50
N VAL A 19 15.86 -12.53 13.46
CA VAL A 19 15.27 -12.58 14.81
C VAL A 19 16.30 -12.20 15.86
N THR A 20 17.41 -12.95 15.94
CA THR A 20 18.43 -12.73 16.98
C THR A 20 19.19 -11.43 16.76
N GLN A 21 19.55 -11.13 15.52
CA GLN A 21 20.28 -9.93 15.11
C GLN A 21 19.41 -8.95 14.31
N ALA A 22 18.10 -8.92 14.59
CA ALA A 22 17.12 -8.21 13.78
C ALA A 22 17.50 -6.74 13.52
N GLU A 23 18.05 -6.03 14.50
CA GLU A 23 18.48 -4.63 14.34
C GLU A 23 19.55 -4.48 13.25
N ASN A 24 20.52 -5.40 13.18
CA ASN A 24 21.60 -5.39 12.19
C ASN A 24 21.11 -5.70 10.77
N PHE A 25 20.10 -6.55 10.62
CA PHE A 25 19.58 -7.03 9.32
C PHE A 25 18.23 -6.40 8.92
N SER A 26 17.75 -5.40 9.66
CA SER A 26 16.45 -4.75 9.43
C SER A 26 16.44 -3.74 8.29
N ASN A 27 17.61 -3.31 7.79
CA ASN A 27 17.71 -2.28 6.75
C ASN A 27 17.23 -2.77 5.37
N ARG A 28 16.93 -1.81 4.48
CA ARG A 28 16.55 -2.06 3.09
C ARG A 28 17.71 -1.72 2.15
N PRO A 29 17.98 -2.54 1.12
CA PRO A 29 18.96 -2.18 0.09
C PRO A 29 18.56 -0.88 -0.60
N GLN A 30 19.35 0.19 -0.42
CA GLN A 30 18.95 1.57 -0.76
C GLN A 30 19.00 1.90 -2.27
N LYS A 31 19.48 0.99 -3.14
CA LYS A 31 19.70 1.30 -4.56
C LYS A 31 19.26 0.17 -5.48
N TYR A 32 18.61 0.54 -6.56
CA TYR A 32 18.25 -0.31 -7.71
C TYR A 32 17.64 -1.65 -7.30
N SER A 33 16.42 -1.61 -6.78
CA SER A 33 15.58 -2.78 -6.59
C SER A 33 14.18 -2.53 -7.15
N LEU A 34 13.43 -3.62 -7.37
CA LEU A 34 12.04 -3.56 -7.80
C LEU A 34 11.22 -2.59 -6.94
N TRP A 35 11.37 -2.67 -5.62
CA TRP A 35 10.61 -1.86 -4.67
C TRP A 35 10.93 -0.38 -4.77
N HIS A 36 12.20 0.01 -4.99
CA HIS A 36 12.58 1.42 -5.16
C HIS A 36 12.01 2.01 -6.45
N VAL A 37 11.99 1.22 -7.53
CA VAL A 37 11.37 1.65 -8.79
C VAL A 37 9.85 1.77 -8.65
N ALA A 38 9.22 0.88 -7.88
CA ALA A 38 7.78 0.83 -7.68
C ALA A 38 7.24 1.87 -6.68
N PHE A 39 7.92 2.14 -5.57
CA PHE A 39 7.31 2.88 -4.47
C PHE A 39 8.07 4.15 -4.06
N ALA A 40 9.11 4.53 -4.83
CA ALA A 40 10.02 5.63 -4.50
C ALA A 40 10.67 5.45 -3.10
N ASP A 41 11.44 6.42 -2.63
CA ASP A 41 12.28 6.25 -1.43
C ASP A 41 11.52 6.51 -0.10
N HIS A 42 10.26 6.93 -0.16
CA HIS A 42 9.49 7.38 1.00
C HIS A 42 8.39 6.39 1.45
N SER A 43 8.27 5.24 0.79
CA SER A 43 7.29 4.21 1.18
C SER A 43 7.77 3.39 2.38
N VAL A 44 6.86 2.68 3.05
CA VAL A 44 7.21 1.71 4.10
C VAL A 44 8.11 0.58 3.58
N GLN A 45 8.06 0.25 2.29
CA GLN A 45 8.86 -0.87 1.75
C GLN A 45 10.32 -0.50 1.45
N THR A 46 10.60 0.79 1.27
CA THR A 46 11.88 1.31 0.74
C THR A 46 12.58 2.27 1.69
N SER A 47 11.83 2.93 2.58
CA SER A 47 12.37 3.92 3.50
C SER A 47 13.43 3.36 4.44
N ASN A 48 14.35 4.25 4.84
CA ASN A 48 15.37 3.96 5.84
C ASN A 48 14.75 3.77 7.25
N HIS A 49 15.55 3.30 8.19
CA HIS A 49 15.10 2.83 9.51
C HIS A 49 14.14 3.80 10.23
N ASP A 50 14.45 5.09 10.33
CA ASP A 50 13.65 6.03 11.13
C ASP A 50 12.33 6.40 10.45
N VAL A 51 12.36 6.66 9.14
CA VAL A 51 11.15 6.95 8.35
C VAL A 51 10.25 5.71 8.31
N TRP A 52 10.84 4.52 8.13
CA TRP A 52 10.12 3.25 8.19
C TRP A 52 9.46 3.06 9.54
N LYS A 53 10.20 3.23 10.64
CA LYS A 53 9.69 3.04 12.01
C LYS A 53 8.55 4.00 12.32
N ALA A 54 8.68 5.27 11.94
CA ALA A 54 7.63 6.27 12.13
C ALA A 54 6.36 5.94 11.34
N ASN A 55 6.47 5.56 10.07
CA ASN A 55 5.32 5.16 9.25
C ASN A 55 4.67 3.88 9.77
N ARG A 56 5.48 2.85 10.08
CA ARG A 56 4.99 1.57 10.63
C ARG A 56 4.23 1.78 11.94
N ASN A 57 4.76 2.58 12.86
CA ASN A 57 4.10 2.85 14.13
C ASN A 57 2.78 3.59 13.94
N LEU A 58 2.73 4.57 13.03
CA LEU A 58 1.49 5.27 12.69
C LEU A 58 0.43 4.30 12.13
N ILE A 59 0.79 3.49 11.13
CA ILE A 59 -0.12 2.52 10.51
C ILE A 59 -0.64 1.52 11.53
N ILE A 60 0.24 0.92 12.34
CA ILE A 60 -0.15 -0.08 13.34
C ILE A 60 -1.03 0.55 14.42
N SER A 61 -0.66 1.73 14.92
CA SER A 61 -1.45 2.46 15.91
C SER A 61 -2.86 2.74 15.38
N LYS A 62 -2.94 3.24 14.14
CA LYS A 62 -4.22 3.57 13.52
C LYS A 62 -5.08 2.34 13.24
N PHE A 63 -4.49 1.26 12.74
CA PHE A 63 -5.22 0.02 12.53
C PHE A 63 -5.71 -0.58 13.84
N SER A 64 -4.93 -0.51 14.92
CA SER A 64 -5.33 -0.92 16.26
C SER A 64 -6.48 -0.07 16.84
N SER A 65 -6.48 1.25 16.58
CA SER A 65 -7.59 2.12 16.97
C SER A 65 -8.86 1.84 16.17
N LEU A 66 -8.72 1.46 14.90
CA LEU A 66 -9.82 1.00 14.03
C LEU A 66 -10.36 -0.40 14.39
N GLY A 67 -9.75 -1.08 15.37
CA GLY A 67 -10.21 -2.36 15.89
C GLY A 67 -9.40 -3.57 15.43
N MET A 68 -8.33 -3.42 14.66
CA MET A 68 -7.50 -4.56 14.24
C MET A 68 -6.98 -5.33 15.47
N GLY A 69 -7.29 -6.63 15.53
CA GLY A 69 -6.98 -7.48 16.68
C GLY A 69 -8.00 -7.42 17.83
N LYS A 70 -9.18 -6.80 17.61
CA LYS A 70 -10.33 -6.72 18.53
C LYS A 70 -11.60 -7.23 17.85
N SER A 71 -12.63 -7.53 18.65
CA SER A 71 -13.94 -8.02 18.19
C SER A 71 -14.64 -7.06 17.23
N ASP A 72 -14.48 -5.75 17.40
CA ASP A 72 -15.23 -4.76 16.61
C ASP A 72 -14.83 -4.79 15.12
N PHE A 73 -13.56 -5.10 14.83
CA PHE A 73 -13.12 -5.29 13.44
C PHE A 73 -13.58 -6.62 12.87
N GLU A 74 -13.74 -7.65 13.72
CA GLU A 74 -14.34 -8.91 13.31
C GLU A 74 -15.78 -8.71 12.82
N SER A 75 -16.58 -7.92 13.54
CA SER A 75 -17.95 -7.58 13.10
C SER A 75 -17.96 -6.90 11.72
N LYS A 76 -17.05 -5.96 11.47
CA LYS A 76 -16.91 -5.34 10.14
C LYS A 76 -16.53 -6.36 9.07
N ILE A 77 -15.63 -7.30 9.36
CA ILE A 77 -15.28 -8.38 8.42
C ILE A 77 -16.52 -9.24 8.13
N HIS A 78 -17.30 -9.60 9.14
CA HIS A 78 -18.54 -10.38 8.97
C HIS A 78 -19.56 -9.64 8.10
N GLU A 79 -19.75 -8.33 8.27
CA GLU A 79 -20.62 -7.54 7.39
C GLU A 79 -20.19 -7.61 5.92
N VAL A 80 -18.89 -7.50 5.64
CA VAL A 80 -18.36 -7.65 4.28
C VAL A 80 -18.53 -9.11 3.79
N CYS A 81 -18.42 -10.10 4.69
CA CYS A 81 -18.63 -11.52 4.34
C CYS A 81 -20.10 -11.79 3.96
N ASP A 82 -21.05 -11.20 4.67
CA ASP A 82 -22.47 -11.30 4.35
C ASP A 82 -22.77 -10.68 2.97
N LEU A 83 -22.13 -9.55 2.65
CA LEU A 83 -22.18 -8.95 1.31
C LEU A 83 -21.61 -9.90 0.23
N LEU A 84 -20.50 -10.59 0.53
CA LEU A 84 -19.90 -11.58 -0.36
C LEU A 84 -20.86 -12.76 -0.60
N ILE A 85 -21.42 -13.34 0.46
CA ILE A 85 -22.36 -14.47 0.39
C ILE A 85 -23.61 -14.06 -0.41
N SER A 86 -24.21 -12.91 -0.07
CA SER A 86 -25.37 -12.37 -0.80
C SER A 86 -25.08 -12.20 -2.30
N ASN A 87 -23.87 -11.76 -2.65
CA ASN A 87 -23.44 -11.65 -4.03
C ASN A 87 -23.38 -13.02 -4.73
N VAL A 88 -22.84 -14.04 -4.06
CA VAL A 88 -22.80 -15.41 -4.60
C VAL A 88 -24.21 -15.95 -4.80
N ASP A 89 -25.08 -15.81 -3.80
CA ASP A 89 -26.47 -16.32 -3.85
C ASP A 89 -27.28 -15.68 -4.98
N LYS A 90 -27.11 -14.37 -5.21
CA LYS A 90 -27.76 -13.64 -6.32
C LYS A 90 -27.42 -14.20 -7.71
N ARG A 91 -26.30 -14.91 -7.85
CA ARG A 91 -25.90 -15.51 -9.14
C ARG A 91 -26.62 -16.83 -9.42
N ASN A 92 -27.36 -17.38 -8.45
CA ASN A 92 -28.28 -18.51 -8.61
C ASN A 92 -27.71 -19.69 -9.45
N GLY A 93 -26.49 -20.12 -9.12
CA GLY A 93 -25.81 -21.23 -9.79
C GLY A 93 -25.21 -20.92 -11.17
N GLN A 94 -25.28 -19.68 -11.65
CA GLN A 94 -24.59 -19.27 -12.87
C GLN A 94 -23.07 -19.28 -12.69
N VAL A 95 -22.33 -19.53 -13.77
CA VAL A 95 -20.86 -19.45 -13.76
C VAL A 95 -20.44 -17.99 -13.72
N PHE A 96 -19.50 -17.66 -12.82
CA PHE A 96 -18.90 -16.33 -12.70
C PHE A 96 -17.45 -16.42 -12.25
N ASP A 97 -16.72 -15.31 -12.37
CA ASP A 97 -15.33 -15.21 -11.91
C ASP A 97 -15.28 -15.00 -10.38
N MET A 98 -15.01 -16.07 -9.65
CA MET A 98 -14.85 -16.05 -8.19
C MET A 98 -13.58 -15.30 -7.74
N HIS A 99 -12.49 -15.36 -8.53
CA HIS A 99 -11.27 -14.62 -8.21
C HIS A 99 -11.54 -13.12 -8.19
N LEU A 100 -12.34 -12.63 -9.14
CA LEU A 100 -12.70 -11.23 -9.21
C LEU A 100 -13.57 -10.76 -8.04
N LEU A 101 -14.50 -11.61 -7.60
CA LEU A 101 -15.34 -11.34 -6.45
C LEU A 101 -14.53 -11.31 -5.14
N LEU A 102 -13.66 -12.30 -4.92
CA LEU A 102 -12.78 -12.36 -3.75
C LEU A 102 -11.75 -11.23 -3.73
N SER A 103 -11.26 -10.81 -4.90
CA SER A 103 -10.38 -9.66 -5.03
C SER A 103 -11.08 -8.37 -4.61
N ASN A 104 -12.34 -8.15 -5.01
CA ASN A 104 -13.12 -7.00 -4.56
C ASN A 104 -13.39 -7.03 -3.06
N PHE A 105 -13.78 -8.19 -2.52
CA PHE A 105 -13.97 -8.41 -1.10
C PHE A 105 -12.72 -8.05 -0.27
N SER A 106 -11.56 -8.64 -0.60
CA SER A 106 -10.30 -8.36 0.10
C SER A 106 -9.83 -6.92 -0.06
N SER A 107 -10.04 -6.31 -1.24
CA SER A 107 -9.74 -4.90 -1.46
C SER A 107 -10.61 -4.02 -0.57
N ASN A 108 -11.90 -4.32 -0.42
CA ASN A 108 -12.83 -3.51 0.39
C ASN A 108 -12.47 -3.54 1.88
N ILE A 109 -12.02 -4.67 2.42
CA ILE A 109 -11.52 -4.72 3.81
C ILE A 109 -10.37 -3.71 3.99
N ILE A 110 -9.42 -3.69 3.06
CA ILE A 110 -8.30 -2.74 3.10
C ILE A 110 -8.80 -1.31 2.87
N SER A 111 -9.67 -1.08 1.89
CA SER A 111 -10.21 0.24 1.57
C SER A 111 -11.05 0.85 2.70
N MET A 112 -11.73 0.04 3.50
CA MET A 112 -12.38 0.52 4.73
C MET A 112 -11.36 1.03 5.75
N MET A 113 -10.21 0.36 5.89
CA MET A 113 -9.16 0.80 6.82
C MET A 113 -8.37 2.01 6.31
N LEU A 114 -8.19 2.09 4.99
CA LEU A 114 -7.43 3.17 4.34
C LEU A 114 -8.27 4.41 4.13
N PHE A 115 -9.51 4.25 3.69
CA PHE A 115 -10.32 5.31 3.12
C PHE A 115 -11.74 5.42 3.69
N SER A 116 -12.11 4.61 4.69
CA SER A 116 -13.49 4.50 5.21
C SER A 116 -14.53 4.24 4.13
N LYS A 117 -14.11 3.63 3.00
CA LYS A 117 -14.93 3.46 1.79
C LYS A 117 -14.90 2.02 1.32
N MET A 118 -16.07 1.50 0.97
CA MET A 118 -16.22 0.28 0.21
C MET A 118 -16.55 0.63 -1.24
N PHE A 119 -16.01 -0.15 -2.16
CA PHE A 119 -16.31 -0.03 -3.57
C PHE A 119 -17.23 -1.15 -4.02
N GLU A 120 -18.28 -0.80 -4.75
CA GLU A 120 -19.08 -1.78 -5.46
C GLU A 120 -18.22 -2.48 -6.53
N TYR A 121 -18.62 -3.70 -6.89
CA TYR A 121 -17.88 -4.51 -7.86
C TYR A 121 -17.71 -3.82 -9.24
N ASN A 122 -18.69 -3.02 -9.65
CA ASN A 122 -18.70 -2.27 -10.91
C ASN A 122 -18.33 -0.79 -10.74
N ASP A 123 -17.86 -0.38 -9.56
CA ASP A 123 -17.44 0.99 -9.32
C ASP A 123 -16.29 1.36 -10.27
N PRO A 124 -16.38 2.50 -11.00
CA PRO A 124 -15.35 2.90 -11.96
C PRO A 124 -13.96 3.10 -11.33
N LEU A 125 -13.87 3.65 -10.11
CA LEU A 125 -12.61 3.83 -9.40
C LEU A 125 -12.02 2.49 -8.98
N TYR A 126 -12.86 1.53 -8.59
CA TYR A 126 -12.39 0.18 -8.27
C TYR A 126 -11.91 -0.58 -9.51
N ILE A 127 -12.63 -0.45 -10.64
CA ILE A 127 -12.20 -1.03 -11.91
C ILE A 127 -10.83 -0.47 -12.32
N GLU A 128 -10.62 0.84 -12.14
CA GLU A 128 -9.35 1.51 -12.39
C GLU A 128 -8.25 0.98 -11.46
N LEU A 129 -8.48 0.95 -10.15
CA LEU A 129 -7.55 0.44 -9.14
C LEU A 129 -7.16 -1.02 -9.41
N ARG A 130 -8.13 -1.85 -9.83
CA ARG A 130 -7.90 -3.25 -10.19
C ARG A 130 -7.04 -3.39 -11.44
N ALA A 131 -7.30 -2.57 -12.47
CA ALA A 131 -6.48 -2.56 -13.69
C ALA A 131 -5.04 -2.15 -13.38
N GLN A 132 -4.85 -1.11 -12.55
CA GLN A 132 -3.54 -0.66 -12.08
C GLN A 132 -2.82 -1.78 -11.31
N SER A 133 -3.50 -2.43 -10.36
CA SER A 133 -2.94 -3.54 -9.57
C SER A 133 -2.55 -4.74 -10.45
N THR A 134 -3.35 -5.08 -11.45
CA THR A 134 -3.02 -6.15 -12.41
C THR A 134 -1.76 -5.80 -13.20
N ASN A 135 -1.64 -4.55 -13.65
CA ASN A 135 -0.45 -4.07 -14.35
C ASN A 135 0.80 -4.07 -13.46
N PHE A 136 0.64 -3.75 -12.17
CA PHE A 136 1.71 -3.86 -11.18
C PHE A 136 2.28 -5.28 -11.11
N PHE A 137 1.43 -6.26 -10.85
CA PHE A 137 1.86 -7.65 -10.72
C PHE A 137 2.46 -8.18 -12.02
N ARG A 138 1.92 -7.79 -13.18
CA ARG A 138 2.53 -8.10 -14.49
C ARG A 138 3.92 -7.50 -14.63
N ALA A 139 4.10 -6.23 -14.25
CA ALA A 139 5.41 -5.58 -14.31
C ALA A 139 6.40 -6.25 -13.34
N CYS A 140 5.98 -6.57 -12.12
CA CYS A 140 6.78 -7.28 -11.13
C CYS A 140 7.17 -8.69 -11.59
N ASN A 141 6.28 -9.42 -12.28
CA ASN A 141 6.62 -10.73 -12.84
C ASN A 141 7.72 -10.65 -13.91
N HIS A 142 7.75 -9.56 -14.69
CA HIS A 142 8.82 -9.31 -15.66
C HIS A 142 10.07 -8.69 -15.01
N LEU A 143 9.93 -8.05 -13.86
CA LEU A 143 11.03 -7.41 -13.16
C LEU A 143 11.51 -8.32 -12.03
N ASN A 144 12.56 -9.10 -12.31
CA ASN A 144 13.11 -10.06 -11.36
C ASN A 144 13.41 -9.41 -10.00
N GLY A 145 12.55 -9.68 -9.01
CA GLY A 145 12.60 -9.10 -7.67
C GLY A 145 13.75 -9.61 -6.80
N ILE A 146 14.51 -10.60 -7.28
CA ILE A 146 15.72 -11.11 -6.62
C ILE A 146 16.93 -10.26 -7.00
N LEU A 147 16.88 -9.56 -8.14
CA LEU A 147 17.98 -8.71 -8.57
C LEU A 147 18.02 -7.40 -7.78
N TYR A 148 19.22 -7.00 -7.38
CA TYR A 148 19.50 -5.75 -6.68
C TYR A 148 20.71 -5.03 -7.30
N GLY A 149 20.91 -3.78 -6.90
CA GLY A 149 22.11 -3.01 -7.21
C GLY A 149 22.36 -2.85 -8.71
N ASN A 150 23.64 -2.89 -9.11
CA ASN A 150 24.02 -2.67 -10.49
C ASN A 150 23.46 -3.71 -11.47
N VAL A 151 23.24 -4.95 -11.02
CA VAL A 151 22.68 -6.01 -11.87
C VAL A 151 21.23 -5.69 -12.22
N PHE A 152 20.41 -5.30 -11.24
CA PHE A 152 19.05 -4.86 -11.51
C PHE A 152 19.03 -3.60 -12.40
N ARG A 153 19.95 -2.66 -12.18
CA ARG A 153 20.07 -1.46 -13.02
C ARG A 153 20.33 -1.81 -14.49
N LEU A 154 21.23 -2.75 -14.77
CA LEU A 154 21.50 -3.23 -16.13
C LEU A 154 20.29 -3.96 -16.72
N TYR A 155 19.63 -4.79 -15.90
CA TYR A 155 18.41 -5.49 -16.31
C TYR A 155 17.29 -4.52 -16.72
N LEU A 156 17.10 -3.42 -15.97
CA LEU A 156 16.14 -2.37 -16.33
C LEU A 156 16.44 -1.69 -17.67
N MET A 157 17.71 -1.60 -18.09
CA MET A 157 18.06 -1.03 -19.39
C MET A 157 17.59 -1.90 -20.55
N ILE A 158 17.46 -3.21 -20.32
CA ILE A 158 16.93 -4.22 -21.25
C ILE A 158 15.40 -4.22 -21.17
N GLU A 159 14.84 -4.32 -19.96
CA GLU A 159 13.40 -4.40 -19.69
C GLU A 159 12.69 -3.03 -19.67
N ARG A 160 12.90 -2.22 -20.71
CA ARG A 160 12.37 -0.85 -20.78
C ARG A 160 10.85 -0.79 -20.72
N LYS A 161 10.16 -1.78 -21.29
CA LYS A 161 8.68 -1.84 -21.28
C LYS A 161 8.14 -1.99 -19.85
N SER A 162 8.69 -2.92 -19.10
CA SER A 162 8.31 -3.19 -17.71
C SER A 162 8.64 -2.00 -16.80
N TYR A 163 9.79 -1.35 -17.02
CA TYR A 163 10.14 -0.10 -16.33
C TYR A 163 9.16 1.05 -16.62
N ALA A 164 8.78 1.24 -17.89
CA ALA A 164 7.80 2.27 -18.27
C ALA A 164 6.42 1.99 -17.66
N LEU A 165 6.04 0.71 -17.55
CA LEU A 165 4.78 0.30 -16.94
C LEU A 165 4.73 0.63 -15.44
N ILE A 166 5.80 0.35 -14.69
CA ILE A 166 5.88 0.75 -13.27
C ILE A 166 5.80 2.27 -13.13
N LYS A 167 6.54 3.03 -13.95
CA LYS A 167 6.47 4.50 -13.89
C LYS A 167 5.08 5.06 -14.18
N LYS A 168 4.36 4.44 -15.13
CA LYS A 168 2.97 4.81 -15.43
C LYS A 168 2.08 4.55 -14.22
N MET A 169 2.19 3.36 -13.64
CA MET A 169 1.44 2.95 -12.47
C MET A 169 1.67 3.86 -11.26
N ASN A 170 2.91 4.30 -11.00
CA ASN A 170 3.18 5.23 -9.89
C ASN A 170 2.38 6.54 -10.04
N ARG A 171 2.25 7.05 -11.28
CA ARG A 171 1.43 8.23 -11.55
C ARG A 171 -0.05 7.94 -11.34
N GLU A 172 -0.52 6.79 -11.84
CA GLU A 172 -1.91 6.36 -11.73
C GLU A 172 -2.34 6.16 -10.26
N PHE A 173 -1.47 5.64 -9.39
CA PHE A 173 -1.72 5.56 -7.94
C PHE A 173 -1.78 6.92 -7.26
N LEU A 174 -0.93 7.87 -7.67
CA LEU A 174 -0.99 9.25 -7.16
C LEU A 174 -2.31 9.92 -7.59
N GLU A 175 -2.71 9.74 -8.85
CA GLU A 175 -3.98 10.24 -9.37
C GLU A 175 -5.18 9.63 -8.63
N PHE A 176 -5.14 8.34 -8.32
CA PHE A 176 -6.14 7.68 -7.49
C PHE A 176 -6.24 8.32 -6.10
N GLY A 177 -5.11 8.52 -5.40
CA GLY A 177 -5.09 9.21 -4.10
C GLY A 177 -5.67 10.63 -4.16
N MET A 178 -5.37 11.38 -5.24
CA MET A 178 -5.94 12.70 -5.47
C MET A 178 -7.45 12.67 -5.72
N LYS A 179 -7.97 11.67 -6.43
CA LYS A 179 -9.42 11.48 -6.62
C LYS A 179 -10.12 11.27 -5.28
N ILE A 180 -9.58 10.40 -4.42
CA ILE A 180 -10.13 10.16 -3.07
C ILE A 180 -10.08 11.43 -2.21
N LEU A 181 -8.98 12.19 -2.28
CA LEU A 181 -8.87 13.46 -1.56
C LEU A 181 -9.92 14.48 -2.03
N ASN A 182 -10.12 14.62 -3.34
CA ASN A 182 -11.13 15.52 -3.89
C ASN A 182 -12.54 15.12 -3.49
N GLU A 183 -12.87 13.82 -3.51
CA GLU A 183 -14.16 13.32 -3.01
C GLU A 183 -14.39 13.74 -1.54
N ARG A 184 -13.37 13.64 -0.69
CA ARG A 184 -13.46 14.08 0.72
C ARG A 184 -13.68 15.57 0.87
N ILE A 185 -12.96 16.38 0.12
CA ILE A 185 -13.11 17.84 0.16
C ILE A 185 -14.54 18.22 -0.24
N CYS A 186 -15.05 17.66 -1.34
CA CYS A 186 -16.42 17.91 -1.78
C CYS A 186 -17.46 17.46 -0.73
N HIS A 187 -17.24 16.34 -0.06
CA HIS A 187 -18.11 15.86 1.01
C HIS A 187 -18.14 16.84 2.20
N LYS A 188 -16.97 17.34 2.63
CA LYS A 188 -16.86 18.35 3.69
C LYS A 188 -17.52 19.68 3.32
N ASP A 189 -17.30 20.16 2.10
CA ASP A 189 -17.90 21.41 1.60
C ASP A 189 -19.42 21.33 1.49
N SER A 190 -19.96 20.13 1.28
CA SER A 190 -21.41 19.87 1.25
C SER A 190 -22.08 19.89 2.64
N GLY A 191 -21.29 20.05 3.72
CA GLY A 191 -21.79 20.13 5.09
C GLY A 191 -22.19 18.78 5.70
N ALA A 192 -21.76 17.67 5.11
CA ALA A 192 -21.98 16.34 5.67
C ALA A 192 -21.07 16.10 6.89
N GLU A 193 -21.57 15.35 7.89
CA GLU A 193 -20.77 14.96 9.05
C GLU A 193 -19.53 14.18 8.58
N ASP A 194 -18.34 14.65 8.99
CA ASP A 194 -17.06 14.02 8.68
C ASP A 194 -16.77 12.89 9.66
N ASP A 195 -17.34 11.72 9.41
CA ASP A 195 -17.11 10.49 10.19
C ASP A 195 -15.88 9.69 9.69
N CYS A 196 -15.09 10.27 8.77
CA CYS A 196 -13.88 9.64 8.27
C CYS A 196 -12.76 9.78 9.31
N ASP A 197 -12.42 8.67 9.98
CA ASP A 197 -11.25 8.56 10.84
C ASP A 197 -10.42 7.34 10.42
N ASP A 198 -9.86 7.37 9.22
CA ASP A 198 -9.04 6.29 8.66
C ASP A 198 -7.55 6.62 8.56
N LEU A 199 -6.78 5.70 8.00
CA LEU A 199 -5.34 5.89 7.82
C LEU A 199 -5.02 7.06 6.90
N PHE A 200 -5.82 7.32 5.86
CA PHE A 200 -5.60 8.45 4.97
C PHE A 200 -5.75 9.79 5.71
N ASP A 201 -6.78 9.95 6.53
CA ASP A 201 -6.93 11.16 7.36
C ASP A 201 -5.78 11.32 8.37
N CYS A 202 -5.29 10.22 8.94
CA CYS A 202 -4.15 10.25 9.84
C CYS A 202 -2.90 10.80 9.14
N TYR A 203 -2.67 10.41 7.88
CA TYR A 203 -1.59 10.95 7.06
C TYR A 203 -1.80 12.43 6.70
N LEU A 204 -3.02 12.84 6.34
CA LEU A 204 -3.33 14.24 6.03
C LEU A 204 -3.08 15.15 7.25
N LYS A 205 -3.57 14.77 8.43
CA LYS A 205 -3.34 15.50 9.70
C LYS A 205 -1.86 15.61 10.03
N ARG A 206 -1.09 14.54 9.80
CA ARG A 206 0.37 14.55 9.99
C ARG A 206 1.06 15.52 9.03
N MET A 207 0.67 15.54 7.76
CA MET A 207 1.24 16.44 6.76
C MET A 207 0.95 17.92 7.11
N GLU A 208 -0.26 18.22 7.57
CA GLU A 208 -0.63 19.57 8.04
C GLU A 208 0.18 19.99 9.27
N HIS A 209 0.32 19.10 10.26
CA HIS A 209 1.15 19.36 11.44
C HIS A 209 2.61 19.63 11.06
N ASP A 210 3.19 18.80 10.19
CA ASP A 210 4.59 18.94 9.75
C ASP A 210 4.79 20.24 8.94
N LYS A 211 3.82 20.63 8.13
CA LYS A 211 3.82 21.91 7.41
C LYS A 211 3.76 23.10 8.38
N ASN A 212 2.86 23.08 9.35
CA ASN A 212 2.76 24.13 10.36
C ASN A 212 4.04 24.25 11.20
N LEU A 213 4.68 23.12 11.51
CA LEU A 213 5.95 23.09 12.22
C LEU A 213 7.09 23.69 11.39
N PHE A 214 7.09 23.45 10.08
CA PHE A 214 8.02 24.06 9.13
C PHE A 214 7.80 25.58 9.07
N ASP A 215 6.56 26.01 8.81
CA ASP A 215 6.21 27.44 8.69
C ASP A 215 6.48 28.21 9.99
N SER A 216 6.22 27.59 11.16
CA SER A 216 6.53 28.20 12.47
C SER A 216 8.03 28.39 12.70
N LYS A 217 8.89 27.48 12.21
CA LYS A 217 10.35 27.59 12.36
C LYS A 217 10.94 28.67 11.44
N TYR A 218 10.39 28.81 10.23
CA TYR A 218 10.83 29.81 9.26
C TYR A 218 10.32 31.22 9.58
N ASN A 219 9.14 31.36 10.17
CA ASN A 219 8.62 32.67 10.63
C ASN A 219 9.23 33.15 11.96
N SER A 220 10.07 32.32 12.60
CA SER A 220 10.80 32.66 13.84
C SER A 220 12.28 33.00 13.62
N LEU A 221 12.73 33.01 12.36
CA LEU A 221 14.07 33.42 11.90
C LEU A 221 13.98 34.77 11.19
#